data_AF-A0A532TFL9-F1
#
_entry.id   AF-A0A532TFL9-F1
#
_cell.length_a   1.000
_cell.length_b   1.000
_cell.length_c   1.000
_cell.angle_alpha   90.00
_cell.angle_beta   90.00
_cell.angle_gamma   90.00
#
_symmetry.space_group_name_H-M   'P 1'
#
loop_
_entity.id
_entity.type
_entity.pdbx_description
1 polymer ?
#
loop_
_entity_poly.entity_id
_entity_poly.type
_entity_poly.pdbx_seq_one_letter_code
_entity_poly.pdbx_strand_id
1 'polypeptide(L)'
;MTRKKEKKENPSNKALLEDEDEIVIDDSKEGTSKEQDDLQAKIEVQDIKLIEGEEQKVLEYYSKDNFIEEIKILEESNKKKDEQLLKYQTESDDWKNKYTRLQAEFENAQKRWNKNRQNLRIEYTASALKTFLPLYDSFKKALENSDENQVILKGFFDQFINILKYHKAIPIKVKVNDTFDYNYHEALSSIERDDLPNNTIINIIQDGWKLDKEVIRYAKVIVSRVPPPPEPEPEVKAELEEEITQENKESEAISNENEKEKQQETEKADKETVEPEEKNQ
;
A
#
# COMPACT_ATOMS: atom_id res chain seq x y z
N MET A 1 -40.11 -40.18 4.07
CA MET A 1 -38.99 -40.94 4.67
C MET A 1 -37.93 -39.97 5.17
N THR A 2 -38.07 -39.51 6.41
CA THR A 2 -37.22 -38.49 7.05
C THR A 2 -36.37 -39.16 8.13
N ARG A 3 -35.06 -39.31 7.90
CA ARG A 3 -34.10 -39.77 8.93
C ARG A 3 -33.61 -38.58 9.75
N LYS A 4 -34.13 -38.44 10.98
CA LYS A 4 -33.51 -37.69 12.08
C LYS A 4 -32.12 -38.32 12.37
N LYS A 5 -31.07 -37.50 12.41
CA LYS A 5 -29.77 -37.90 12.99
C LYS A 5 -29.76 -37.46 14.46
N GLU A 6 -29.79 -38.44 15.35
CA GLU A 6 -29.54 -38.26 16.78
C GLU A 6 -28.04 -38.02 17.01
N LYS A 7 -27.71 -36.95 17.74
CA LYS A 7 -26.39 -36.72 18.33
C LYS A 7 -26.28 -37.63 19.56
N LYS A 8 -25.32 -38.56 19.57
CA LYS A 8 -24.90 -39.25 20.78
C LYS A 8 -23.90 -38.36 21.53
N GLU A 9 -24.32 -37.85 22.68
CA GLU A 9 -23.43 -37.24 23.68
C GLU A 9 -22.74 -38.35 24.47
N ASN A 10 -21.44 -38.19 24.71
CA ASN A 10 -20.61 -39.15 25.43
C ASN A 10 -20.53 -38.72 26.91
N PRO A 11 -20.98 -39.52 27.89
CA PRO A 11 -21.03 -39.12 29.29
C PRO A 11 -19.75 -39.56 29.99
N SER A 12 -18.70 -38.73 29.98
CA SER A 12 -17.51 -39.00 30.82
C SER A 12 -16.76 -37.77 31.31
N ASN A 13 -17.39 -36.59 31.35
CA ASN A 13 -16.80 -35.42 32.01
C ASN A 13 -17.87 -34.69 32.80
N LYS A 14 -18.26 -35.27 33.95
CA LYS A 14 -19.08 -34.57 34.95
C LYS A 14 -18.85 -35.17 36.34
N ALA A 15 -17.66 -34.97 36.86
CA ALA A 15 -17.35 -34.95 38.29
C ALA A 15 -15.92 -34.42 38.42
N LEU A 16 -15.68 -33.57 39.43
CA LEU A 16 -14.42 -32.89 39.77
C LEU A 16 -14.29 -31.45 39.24
N LEU A 17 -15.16 -30.58 39.76
CA LEU A 17 -14.89 -29.16 39.98
C LEU A 17 -15.70 -28.76 41.22
N GLU A 18 -15.03 -28.67 42.36
CA GLU A 18 -15.33 -27.81 43.52
C GLU A 18 -14.28 -28.15 44.60
N ASP A 19 -13.26 -27.29 44.70
CA ASP A 19 -12.60 -26.83 45.93
C ASP A 19 -11.47 -25.89 45.47
N GLU A 20 -11.78 -24.60 45.48
CA GLU A 20 -10.80 -23.52 45.36
C GLU A 20 -10.13 -23.33 46.71
N ASP A 21 -8.79 -23.31 46.72
CA ASP A 21 -8.03 -22.50 47.66
C ASP A 21 -6.85 -21.88 46.90
N GLU A 22 -6.92 -20.57 46.72
CA GLU A 22 -5.84 -19.71 46.26
C GLU A 22 -4.65 -19.80 47.24
N ILE A 23 -3.48 -20.17 46.73
CA ILE A 23 -2.22 -19.89 47.43
C ILE A 23 -1.56 -18.71 46.72
N VAL A 24 -1.82 -17.52 47.27
CA VAL A 24 -1.09 -16.29 46.98
C VAL A 24 0.30 -16.41 47.62
N ILE A 25 1.35 -16.44 46.81
CA ILE A 25 2.73 -16.35 47.26
C ILE A 25 3.14 -14.88 47.18
N ASP A 26 3.24 -14.22 48.34
CA ASP A 26 3.79 -12.87 48.47
C ASP A 26 5.24 -12.95 48.97
N ASP A 27 6.14 -12.37 48.18
CA ASP A 27 7.57 -12.25 48.40
C ASP A 27 7.84 -11.02 49.28
N SER A 28 8.36 -11.22 50.50
CA SER A 28 9.16 -10.19 51.17
C SER A 28 10.17 -10.77 52.17
N LYS A 29 11.45 -10.54 51.85
CA LYS A 29 12.61 -10.66 52.73
C LYS A 29 12.80 -9.38 53.55
N GLU A 30 13.68 -9.51 54.56
CA GLU A 30 14.18 -8.52 55.53
C GLU A 30 13.31 -8.42 56.79
N GLY A 31 13.77 -8.65 58.02
CA GLY A 31 15.10 -8.89 58.57
C GLY A 31 15.04 -8.43 60.04
N THR A 32 15.64 -9.18 60.96
CA THR A 32 16.51 -8.72 62.06
C THR A 32 16.60 -9.77 63.17
N SER A 33 17.85 -10.07 63.48
CA SER A 33 18.32 -10.69 64.70
C SER A 33 17.91 -9.88 65.93
N LYS A 34 17.51 -10.59 67.00
CA LYS A 34 17.87 -10.39 68.42
C LYS A 34 16.86 -11.13 69.28
N GLU A 35 17.32 -12.19 69.94
CA GLU A 35 16.98 -12.61 71.30
C GLU A 35 17.60 -13.99 71.54
N GLN A 36 18.93 -13.98 71.64
CA GLN A 36 19.60 -14.84 72.59
C GLN A 36 19.41 -14.14 73.94
N ASP A 37 18.67 -14.77 74.84
CA ASP A 37 19.05 -14.99 76.25
C ASP A 37 17.81 -15.37 77.06
N ASP A 38 18.07 -16.16 78.10
CA ASP A 38 17.19 -16.50 79.20
C ASP A 38 16.12 -17.58 78.96
N LEU A 39 16.47 -18.80 79.39
CA LEU A 39 15.74 -19.48 80.48
C LEU A 39 16.53 -20.71 80.92
N GLN A 40 17.42 -20.47 81.88
CA GLN A 40 18.11 -21.47 82.67
C GLN A 40 17.10 -22.15 83.60
N ALA A 41 16.41 -23.17 83.10
CA ALA A 41 15.53 -24.01 83.92
C ALA A 41 16.38 -25.04 84.68
N LYS A 42 16.37 -24.92 86.01
CA LYS A 42 16.95 -25.85 86.98
C LYS A 42 16.51 -27.30 86.67
N ILE A 43 17.45 -28.14 86.28
CA ILE A 43 17.27 -29.59 86.29
C ILE A 43 17.73 -30.05 87.68
N GLU A 44 16.78 -30.41 88.54
CA GLU A 44 17.06 -31.22 89.72
C GLU A 44 17.59 -32.58 89.23
N VAL A 45 18.86 -32.86 89.53
CA VAL A 45 19.42 -34.19 89.37
C VAL A 45 18.80 -35.06 90.46
N GLN A 46 17.73 -35.78 90.12
CA GLN A 46 17.25 -36.87 90.98
C GLN A 46 18.19 -38.06 90.80
N ASP A 47 18.73 -38.56 91.92
CA ASP A 47 19.60 -39.72 91.98
C ASP A 47 18.93 -40.95 91.34
N ILE A 48 19.42 -41.35 90.17
CA ILE A 48 19.02 -42.61 89.52
C ILE A 48 19.78 -43.74 90.24
N LYS A 49 19.07 -44.50 91.08
CA LYS A 49 19.57 -45.79 91.58
C LYS A 49 19.68 -46.75 90.39
N LEU A 50 20.89 -47.21 90.09
CA LEU A 50 21.09 -48.35 89.19
C LEU A 50 20.39 -49.57 89.80
N ILE A 51 19.41 -50.10 89.07
CA ILE A 51 18.86 -51.43 89.31
C ILE A 51 19.70 -52.37 88.45
N GLU A 52 20.56 -53.15 89.10
CA GLU A 52 21.22 -54.31 88.48
C GLU A 52 20.17 -55.39 88.22
N GLY A 53 19.95 -55.75 86.94
CA GLY A 53 19.12 -56.90 86.58
C GLY A 53 18.40 -56.75 85.25
N GLU A 54 19.00 -57.32 84.21
CA GLU A 54 18.37 -58.00 83.06
C GLU A 54 17.07 -57.40 82.47
N GLU A 55 17.22 -56.57 81.43
CA GLU A 55 16.53 -56.68 80.13
C GLU A 55 16.86 -55.43 79.30
N GLN A 56 18.02 -55.44 78.63
CA GLN A 56 18.28 -54.50 77.54
C GLN A 56 17.44 -54.91 76.33
N LYS A 57 16.18 -54.46 76.27
CA LYS A 57 15.51 -54.27 74.98
C LYS A 57 16.24 -53.12 74.29
N VAL A 58 17.16 -53.48 73.40
CA VAL A 58 17.81 -52.57 72.45
C VAL A 58 16.68 -51.95 71.62
N LEU A 59 16.26 -50.73 71.99
CA LEU A 59 15.61 -49.85 71.03
C LEU A 59 16.66 -49.60 69.96
N GLU A 60 16.42 -50.12 68.76
CA GLU A 60 17.24 -49.86 67.59
C GLU A 60 17.15 -48.37 67.27
N TYR A 61 18.05 -47.60 67.88
CA TYR A 61 18.16 -46.17 67.69
C TYR A 61 18.75 -45.97 66.31
N TYR A 62 17.90 -45.67 65.33
CA TYR A 62 18.34 -45.15 64.04
C TYR A 62 19.39 -44.06 64.31
N SER A 63 20.63 -44.29 63.87
CA SER A 63 21.71 -43.34 64.13
C SER A 63 21.33 -41.99 63.49
N LYS A 64 21.71 -40.88 64.13
CA LYS A 64 21.51 -39.53 63.55
C LYS A 64 22.09 -39.43 62.14
N ASP A 65 23.14 -40.20 61.84
CA ASP A 65 23.80 -40.24 60.54
C ASP A 65 22.91 -40.83 59.44
N ASN A 66 22.10 -41.86 59.74
CA ASN A 66 21.13 -42.42 58.79
C ASN A 66 20.05 -41.41 58.40
N PHE A 67 19.54 -40.63 59.36
CA PHE A 67 18.56 -39.57 59.08
C PHE A 67 19.16 -38.44 58.22
N ILE A 68 20.43 -38.11 58.42
CA ILE A 68 21.12 -37.08 57.63
C ILE A 68 21.31 -37.54 56.18
N GLU A 69 21.64 -38.82 55.95
CA GLU A 69 21.73 -39.38 54.59
C GLU A 69 20.37 -39.39 53.88
N GLU A 70 19.31 -39.78 54.58
CA GLU A 70 17.95 -39.81 54.01
C GLU A 70 17.43 -38.40 53.65
N ILE A 71 17.69 -37.40 54.50
CA ILE A 71 17.40 -35.99 54.20
C ILE A 71 18.15 -35.51 52.96
N LYS A 72 19.45 -35.83 52.83
CA LYS A 72 20.23 -35.46 51.64
C LYS A 72 19.70 -36.09 50.35
N ILE A 73 19.28 -37.36 50.40
CA ILE A 73 18.68 -38.05 49.26
C ILE A 73 17.35 -37.40 48.86
N LEU A 74 16.53 -37.02 49.85
CA LEU A 74 15.27 -36.31 49.63
C LEU A 74 15.49 -34.90 49.04
N GLU A 75 16.49 -34.16 49.53
CA GLU A 75 16.88 -32.86 48.99
C GLU A 75 17.34 -32.94 47.54
N GLU A 76 18.19 -33.92 47.19
CA GLU A 76 18.60 -34.15 45.79
C GLU A 76 17.44 -34.59 44.90
N SER A 77 16.51 -35.40 45.42
CA SER A 77 15.30 -35.81 44.69
C SER A 77 14.39 -34.62 44.41
N ASN A 78 14.15 -33.76 45.41
CA ASN A 78 13.33 -32.56 45.27
C ASN A 78 13.97 -31.57 44.29
N LYS A 79 15.28 -31.35 44.38
CA LYS A 79 16.01 -30.49 43.43
C LYS A 79 15.84 -30.96 41.98
N LYS A 80 15.94 -32.28 41.72
CA LYS A 80 15.70 -32.85 40.39
C LYS A 80 14.25 -32.66 39.91
N LYS A 81 13.27 -32.77 40.81
CA LYS A 81 11.85 -32.52 40.49
C LYS A 81 11.61 -31.04 40.20
N ASP A 82 12.22 -30.13 40.94
CA ASP A 82 12.11 -28.69 40.73
C ASP A 82 12.70 -28.27 39.38
N GLU A 83 13.86 -28.83 39.01
CA GLU A 83 14.47 -28.63 37.70
C GLU A 83 13.58 -29.14 36.55
N GLN A 84 12.94 -30.30 36.73
CA GLN A 84 11.99 -30.85 35.75
C GLN A 84 10.72 -29.99 35.66
N LEU A 85 10.19 -29.54 36.81
CA LEU A 85 9.01 -28.68 36.86
C LEU A 85 9.24 -27.36 36.14
N LEU A 86 10.39 -26.72 36.38
CA LEU A 86 10.78 -25.49 35.70
C LEU A 86 10.89 -25.72 34.19
N LYS A 87 11.52 -26.82 33.77
CA LYS A 87 11.61 -27.18 32.36
C LYS A 87 10.22 -27.33 31.73
N TYR A 88 9.31 -28.07 32.34
CA TYR A 88 7.95 -28.24 31.82
C TYR A 88 7.15 -26.94 31.82
N GLN A 89 7.33 -26.06 32.81
CA GLN A 89 6.70 -24.73 32.82
C GLN A 89 7.21 -23.89 31.66
N THR A 90 8.52 -23.82 31.43
CA THR A 90 9.09 -23.08 30.29
C THR A 90 8.63 -23.63 28.95
N GLU A 91 8.62 -24.96 28.77
CA GLU A 91 8.08 -25.58 27.56
C GLU A 91 6.59 -25.26 27.38
N SER A 92 5.79 -25.31 28.46
CA SER A 92 4.37 -24.97 28.43
C SER A 92 4.16 -23.54 27.97
N ASP A 93 4.91 -22.59 28.51
CA ASP A 93 4.78 -21.17 28.17
C ASP A 93 5.27 -20.89 26.74
N ASP A 94 6.35 -21.55 26.30
CA ASP A 94 6.79 -21.51 24.90
C ASP A 94 5.71 -22.03 23.94
N TRP A 95 5.04 -23.12 24.27
CA TRP A 95 3.94 -23.66 23.48
C TRP A 95 2.71 -22.75 23.49
N LYS A 96 2.36 -22.16 24.64
CA LYS A 96 1.27 -21.16 24.73
C LYS A 96 1.57 -19.93 23.87
N ASN A 97 2.81 -19.45 23.89
CA ASN A 97 3.24 -18.31 23.08
C ASN A 97 3.17 -18.64 21.58
N LYS A 98 3.68 -19.80 21.17
CA LYS A 98 3.57 -20.30 19.78
C LYS A 98 2.13 -20.46 19.34
N TYR A 99 1.27 -21.02 20.20
CA TYR A 99 -0.14 -21.22 19.91
C TYR A 99 -0.88 -19.89 19.75
N THR A 100 -0.67 -18.95 20.68
CA THR A 100 -1.28 -17.61 20.62
C THR A 100 -0.88 -16.88 19.35
N ARG A 101 0.40 -16.97 18.98
CA ARG A 101 0.89 -16.39 17.72
C ARG A 101 0.27 -17.07 16.50
N LEU A 102 0.23 -18.41 16.47
CA LEU A 102 -0.36 -19.16 15.36
C LEU A 102 -1.86 -18.84 15.21
N GLN A 103 -2.57 -18.69 16.31
CA GLN A 103 -3.97 -18.26 16.30
C GLN A 103 -4.11 -16.87 15.68
N ALA A 104 -3.28 -15.91 16.09
CA ALA A 104 -3.29 -14.57 15.50
C ALA A 104 -2.95 -14.58 13.99
N GLU A 105 -1.97 -15.39 13.57
CA GLU A 105 -1.61 -15.58 12.16
C GLU A 105 -2.77 -16.20 11.37
N PHE A 106 -3.46 -17.19 11.93
CA PHE A 106 -4.63 -17.82 11.33
C PHE A 106 -5.79 -16.84 11.16
N GLU A 107 -6.12 -16.07 12.19
CA GLU A 107 -7.17 -15.05 12.12
C GLU A 107 -6.86 -13.99 11.06
N ASN A 108 -5.60 -13.54 10.96
CA ASN A 108 -5.16 -12.60 9.94
C ASN A 108 -5.24 -13.21 8.53
N ALA A 109 -4.81 -14.45 8.36
CA ALA A 109 -4.92 -15.17 7.09
C ALA A 109 -6.38 -15.35 6.67
N GLN A 110 -7.28 -15.69 7.60
CA GLN A 110 -8.70 -15.84 7.35
C GLN A 110 -9.35 -14.52 6.93
N LYS A 111 -9.02 -13.41 7.60
CA LYS A 111 -9.48 -12.06 7.21
C LYS A 111 -9.01 -11.71 5.80
N ARG A 112 -7.73 -11.96 5.49
CA ARG A 112 -7.16 -11.73 4.16
C ARG A 112 -7.83 -12.60 3.09
N TRP A 113 -8.06 -13.88 3.37
CA TRP A 113 -8.70 -14.80 2.44
C TRP A 113 -10.13 -14.38 2.13
N ASN A 114 -10.91 -14.00 3.16
CA ASN A 114 -12.27 -13.50 2.98
C ASN A 114 -12.31 -12.23 2.11
N LYS A 115 -11.42 -11.27 2.36
CA LYS A 115 -11.29 -10.05 1.53
C LYS A 115 -10.93 -10.39 0.10
N ASN A 116 -9.96 -11.29 -0.13
CA ASN A 116 -9.57 -11.70 -1.47
C ASN A 116 -10.72 -12.38 -2.22
N ARG A 117 -11.48 -13.25 -1.53
CA ARG A 117 -12.65 -13.91 -2.11
C ARG A 117 -13.73 -12.90 -2.53
N GLN A 118 -13.94 -11.85 -1.74
CA GLN A 118 -14.86 -10.76 -2.10
C GLN A 118 -14.35 -9.99 -3.33
N ASN A 119 -13.06 -9.65 -3.37
CA ASN A 119 -12.46 -8.95 -4.50
C ASN A 119 -12.55 -9.78 -5.80
N LEU A 120 -12.19 -11.07 -5.74
CA LEU A 120 -12.32 -11.97 -6.89
C LEU A 120 -13.76 -12.00 -7.43
N ARG A 121 -14.76 -12.06 -6.53
CA ARG A 121 -16.16 -12.02 -6.95
C ARG A 121 -16.50 -10.73 -7.69
N ILE A 122 -15.99 -9.58 -7.22
CA ILE A 122 -16.20 -8.28 -7.87
C ILE A 122 -15.52 -8.27 -9.24
N GLU A 123 -14.26 -8.70 -9.32
CA GLU A 123 -13.46 -8.74 -10.56
C GLU A 123 -14.09 -9.63 -11.63
N TYR A 124 -14.51 -10.85 -11.27
CA TYR A 124 -15.20 -11.75 -12.22
C TYR A 124 -16.54 -11.18 -12.68
N THR A 125 -17.30 -10.58 -11.76
CA THR A 125 -18.57 -9.92 -12.11
C THR A 125 -18.33 -8.73 -13.03
N ALA A 126 -17.32 -7.90 -12.75
CA ALA A 126 -16.91 -6.78 -13.58
C ALA A 126 -16.53 -7.21 -14.99
N SER A 127 -15.70 -8.24 -15.11
CA SER A 127 -15.29 -8.82 -16.39
C SER A 127 -16.49 -9.32 -17.19
N ALA A 128 -17.40 -10.06 -16.55
CA ALA A 128 -18.63 -10.54 -17.20
C ALA A 128 -19.56 -9.39 -17.63
N LEU A 129 -19.76 -8.37 -16.81
CA LEU A 129 -20.62 -7.23 -17.17
C LEU A 129 -20.00 -6.39 -18.28
N LYS A 130 -18.67 -6.26 -18.31
CA LYS A 130 -17.95 -5.51 -19.35
C LYS A 130 -18.21 -6.06 -20.75
N THR A 131 -18.35 -7.38 -20.91
CA THR A 131 -18.67 -7.99 -22.21
C THR A 131 -20.09 -7.69 -22.69
N PHE A 132 -21.01 -7.34 -21.78
CA PHE A 132 -22.38 -6.93 -22.12
C PHE A 132 -22.52 -5.43 -22.39
N LEU A 133 -21.55 -4.58 -22.02
CA LEU A 133 -21.66 -3.14 -22.25
C LEU A 133 -21.73 -2.72 -23.74
N PRO A 134 -21.13 -3.41 -24.72
CA PRO A 134 -21.37 -3.11 -26.14
C PRO A 134 -22.85 -3.27 -26.56
N LEU A 135 -23.60 -4.15 -25.89
CA LEU A 135 -25.03 -4.31 -26.12
C LEU A 135 -25.80 -3.08 -25.61
N TYR A 136 -25.41 -2.51 -24.48
CA TYR A 136 -25.94 -1.22 -24.00
C TYR A 136 -25.77 -0.11 -25.04
N ASP A 137 -24.57 0.01 -25.62
CA ASP A 137 -24.29 1.06 -26.60
C ASP A 137 -25.13 0.85 -27.87
N SER A 138 -25.33 -0.41 -28.27
CA SER A 138 -26.19 -0.76 -29.40
C SER A 138 -27.65 -0.40 -29.15
N PHE A 139 -28.16 -0.62 -27.94
CA PHE A 139 -29.50 -0.19 -27.55
C PHE A 139 -29.65 1.34 -27.58
N LYS A 140 -28.67 2.09 -27.05
CA LYS A 140 -28.68 3.55 -27.06
C LYS A 140 -28.76 4.08 -28.50
N LYS A 141 -27.90 3.55 -29.38
CA LYS A 141 -27.90 3.88 -30.81
C LYS A 141 -29.21 3.50 -31.50
N ALA A 142 -29.81 2.35 -31.17
CA ALA A 142 -31.09 1.94 -31.75
C ALA A 142 -32.24 2.86 -31.32
N LEU A 143 -32.27 3.27 -30.04
CA LEU A 143 -33.28 4.18 -29.49
C LEU A 143 -33.22 5.59 -30.07
N GLU A 144 -32.03 6.05 -30.46
CA GLU A 144 -31.83 7.34 -31.14
C GLU A 144 -32.32 7.32 -32.60
N ASN A 145 -32.34 6.15 -33.25
CA ASN A 145 -32.64 6.03 -34.70
C ASN A 145 -34.01 5.42 -35.03
N SER A 146 -34.77 4.89 -34.06
CA SER A 146 -36.03 4.20 -34.32
C SER A 146 -37.25 5.01 -33.88
N ASP A 147 -38.15 5.33 -34.81
CA ASP A 147 -39.42 5.98 -34.50
C ASP A 147 -40.57 4.96 -34.26
N GLU A 148 -40.65 3.89 -35.06
CA GLU A 148 -41.82 2.99 -35.02
C GLU A 148 -41.79 1.95 -33.90
N ASN A 149 -40.59 1.51 -33.45
CA ASN A 149 -40.44 0.44 -32.44
C ASN A 149 -39.88 0.94 -31.10
N GLN A 150 -39.83 2.26 -30.91
CA GLN A 150 -39.12 2.88 -29.79
C GLN A 150 -39.66 2.44 -28.42
N VAL A 151 -40.99 2.27 -28.29
CA VAL A 151 -41.64 1.89 -27.02
C VAL A 151 -41.23 0.47 -26.58
N ILE A 152 -41.20 -0.48 -27.52
CA ILE A 152 -40.83 -1.87 -27.23
C ILE A 152 -39.34 -1.95 -26.89
N LEU A 153 -38.50 -1.30 -27.69
CA LEU A 153 -37.05 -1.25 -27.47
C LEU A 153 -36.71 -0.61 -26.12
N LYS A 154 -37.42 0.44 -25.74
CA LYS A 154 -37.25 1.10 -24.44
C LYS A 154 -37.58 0.15 -23.29
N GLY A 155 -38.62 -0.67 -23.42
CA GLY A 155 -38.95 -1.70 -22.42
C GLY A 155 -37.81 -2.70 -22.19
N PHE A 156 -37.21 -3.22 -23.26
CA PHE A 156 -36.05 -4.12 -23.15
C PHE A 156 -34.81 -3.42 -22.60
N PHE A 157 -34.57 -2.18 -23.02
CA PHE A 157 -33.47 -1.37 -22.51
C PHE A 157 -33.60 -1.11 -21.00
N ASP A 158 -34.78 -0.73 -20.52
CA ASP A 158 -35.03 -0.49 -19.10
C ASP A 158 -34.85 -1.79 -18.28
N GLN A 159 -35.30 -2.94 -18.81
CA GLN A 159 -35.02 -4.25 -18.20
C GLN A 159 -33.53 -4.54 -18.12
N PHE A 160 -32.79 -4.29 -19.20
CA PHE A 160 -31.35 -4.48 -19.23
C PHE A 160 -30.62 -3.58 -18.21
N ILE A 161 -31.03 -2.32 -18.11
CA ILE A 161 -30.51 -1.38 -17.09
C ILE A 161 -30.82 -1.87 -15.67
N ASN A 162 -32.01 -2.42 -15.44
CA ASN A 162 -32.36 -2.97 -14.14
C ASN A 162 -31.50 -4.20 -13.77
N ILE A 163 -31.14 -5.03 -14.74
CA ILE A 163 -30.19 -6.14 -14.54
C ILE A 163 -28.81 -5.60 -14.15
N LEU A 164 -28.29 -4.59 -14.84
CA LEU A 164 -27.01 -3.95 -14.49
C LEU A 164 -27.05 -3.36 -13.07
N LYS A 165 -28.13 -2.66 -12.73
CA LYS A 165 -28.34 -2.09 -11.39
C LYS A 165 -28.44 -3.15 -10.30
N TYR A 166 -29.07 -4.30 -10.57
CA TYR A 166 -29.13 -5.43 -9.64
C TYR A 166 -27.72 -5.92 -9.25
N HIS A 167 -26.81 -5.95 -10.23
CA HIS A 167 -25.41 -6.26 -9.98
C HIS A 167 -24.60 -5.09 -9.40
N LYS A 168 -25.23 -3.93 -9.12
CA LYS A 168 -24.60 -2.67 -8.66
C LYS A 168 -23.66 -2.04 -9.68
N ALA A 169 -23.84 -2.34 -10.97
CA ALA A 169 -23.20 -1.59 -12.04
C ALA A 169 -24.02 -0.33 -12.34
N ILE A 170 -23.37 0.83 -12.27
CA ILE A 170 -24.01 2.14 -12.41
C ILE A 170 -23.19 2.95 -13.43
N PRO A 171 -23.86 3.72 -14.31
CA PRO A 171 -23.15 4.62 -15.21
C PRO A 171 -22.41 5.70 -14.43
N ILE A 172 -21.22 6.05 -14.92
CA ILE A 172 -20.45 7.20 -14.43
C ILE A 172 -21.18 8.46 -14.90
N LYS A 173 -21.49 9.36 -13.97
CA LYS A 173 -22.15 10.62 -14.29
C LYS A 173 -21.11 11.55 -14.91
N VAL A 174 -21.26 11.81 -16.20
CA VAL A 174 -20.44 12.75 -16.96
C VAL A 174 -21.38 13.67 -17.71
N LYS A 175 -21.10 14.97 -17.72
CA LYS A 175 -21.83 15.96 -18.51
C LYS A 175 -20.87 16.71 -19.43
N VAL A 176 -21.44 17.24 -20.50
CA VAL A 176 -20.75 18.25 -21.32
C VAL A 176 -20.45 19.46 -20.43
N ASN A 177 -19.28 20.04 -20.60
CA ASN A 177 -18.67 21.10 -19.79
C ASN A 177 -18.14 20.68 -18.39
N ASP A 178 -18.19 19.39 -18.03
CA ASP A 178 -17.47 18.92 -16.84
C ASP A 178 -15.95 18.92 -17.08
N THR A 179 -15.18 19.01 -16.00
CA THR A 179 -13.72 18.85 -16.04
C THR A 179 -13.34 17.39 -16.27
N PHE A 180 -12.33 17.14 -17.09
CA PHE A 180 -11.79 15.80 -17.31
C PHE A 180 -11.14 15.22 -16.04
N ASP A 181 -11.47 13.97 -15.69
CA ASP A 181 -10.91 13.23 -14.56
C ASP A 181 -10.29 11.93 -15.08
N TYR A 182 -8.98 11.76 -14.88
CA TYR A 182 -8.20 10.59 -15.28
C TYR A 182 -8.69 9.28 -14.62
N ASN A 183 -9.38 9.36 -13.48
CA ASN A 183 -9.89 8.16 -12.80
C ASN A 183 -11.16 7.61 -13.44
N TYR A 184 -11.86 8.39 -14.26
CA TYR A 184 -13.18 8.04 -14.77
C TYR A 184 -13.33 8.20 -16.28
N HIS A 185 -12.48 9.01 -16.92
CA HIS A 185 -12.61 9.41 -18.31
C HIS A 185 -11.40 8.96 -19.14
N GLU A 186 -11.67 8.62 -20.40
CA GLU A 186 -10.66 8.34 -21.43
C GLU A 186 -10.85 9.37 -22.55
N ALA A 187 -9.85 10.23 -22.76
CA ALA A 187 -9.89 11.23 -23.82
C ALA A 187 -9.52 10.57 -25.16
N LEU A 188 -10.45 10.56 -26.11
CA LEU A 188 -10.21 10.02 -27.46
C LEU A 188 -9.50 11.03 -28.36
N SER A 189 -9.85 12.30 -28.21
CA SER A 189 -9.31 13.39 -29.03
C SER A 189 -9.47 14.71 -28.28
N SER A 190 -8.67 15.69 -28.67
CA SER A 190 -8.77 17.07 -28.20
C SER A 190 -9.14 17.99 -29.37
N ILE A 191 -10.10 18.88 -29.16
CA ILE A 191 -10.48 19.92 -30.14
C ILE A 191 -10.02 21.27 -29.61
N GLU A 192 -9.38 22.06 -30.48
CA GLU A 192 -8.98 23.42 -30.15
C GLU A 192 -10.21 24.32 -30.00
N ARG A 193 -10.34 24.94 -28.82
CA ARG A 193 -11.48 25.79 -28.45
C ARG A 193 -11.03 26.91 -27.52
N ASP A 194 -11.25 28.15 -27.94
CA ASP A 194 -10.92 29.35 -27.17
C ASP A 194 -12.03 29.73 -26.17
N ASP A 195 -13.23 29.18 -26.36
CA ASP A 195 -14.41 29.44 -25.54
C ASP A 195 -14.48 28.58 -24.27
N LEU A 196 -13.66 27.52 -24.17
CA LEU A 196 -13.65 26.59 -23.05
C LEU A 196 -12.25 26.45 -22.42
N PRO A 197 -12.14 26.31 -21.08
CA PRO A 197 -10.88 26.01 -20.42
C PRO A 197 -10.26 24.71 -20.94
N ASN A 198 -8.94 24.57 -20.84
CA ASN A 198 -8.24 23.33 -21.21
C ASN A 198 -8.77 22.12 -20.40
N ASN A 199 -8.83 20.93 -21.02
CA ASN A 199 -9.34 19.69 -20.42
C ASN A 199 -10.82 19.72 -20.02
N THR A 200 -11.65 20.53 -20.69
CA THR A 200 -13.11 20.53 -20.50
C THR A 200 -13.76 19.52 -21.44
N ILE A 201 -14.74 18.76 -20.98
CA ILE A 201 -15.43 17.75 -21.79
C ILE A 201 -16.39 18.43 -22.77
N ILE A 202 -16.08 18.34 -24.07
CA ILE A 202 -16.92 18.89 -25.14
C ILE A 202 -18.02 17.92 -25.53
N ASN A 203 -17.69 16.62 -25.63
CA ASN A 203 -18.63 15.61 -26.07
C ASN A 203 -18.35 14.27 -25.38
N ILE A 204 -19.42 13.50 -25.16
CA ILE A 204 -19.38 12.15 -24.58
C ILE A 204 -19.73 11.16 -25.68
N ILE A 205 -18.74 10.40 -26.12
CA ILE A 205 -18.89 9.41 -27.21
C ILE A 205 -19.44 8.10 -26.67
N GLN A 206 -19.02 7.69 -25.48
CA GLN A 206 -19.43 6.43 -24.87
C GLN A 206 -19.53 6.59 -23.36
N ASP A 207 -20.65 6.13 -22.79
CA ASP A 207 -20.89 6.24 -21.36
C ASP A 207 -19.94 5.32 -20.57
N GLY A 208 -19.34 5.86 -19.51
CA GLY A 208 -18.54 5.10 -18.56
C GLY A 208 -19.42 4.33 -17.58
N TRP A 209 -18.89 3.24 -17.02
CA TRP A 209 -19.57 2.39 -16.05
C TRP A 209 -18.64 1.99 -14.92
N LYS A 210 -19.19 1.89 -13.71
CA LYS A 210 -18.50 1.40 -12.52
C LYS A 210 -19.33 0.35 -11.78
N LEU A 211 -18.63 -0.59 -11.16
CA LEU A 211 -19.19 -1.62 -10.29
C LEU A 211 -18.72 -1.33 -8.87
N ASP A 212 -19.65 -0.96 -7.99
CA ASP A 212 -19.33 -0.51 -6.63
C ASP A 212 -18.31 0.65 -6.63
N LYS A 213 -17.03 0.39 -6.33
CA LYS A 213 -15.93 1.36 -6.34
C LYS A 213 -15.00 1.25 -7.55
N GLU A 214 -15.11 0.17 -8.32
CA GLU A 214 -14.18 -0.16 -9.40
C GLU A 214 -14.74 0.28 -10.75
N VAL A 215 -13.91 0.92 -11.58
CA VAL A 215 -14.31 1.35 -12.92
C VAL A 215 -14.18 0.17 -13.87
N ILE A 216 -15.30 -0.26 -14.46
CA ILE A 216 -15.31 -1.39 -15.41
C ILE A 216 -15.10 -0.93 -16.85
N ARG A 217 -15.48 0.32 -17.15
CA ARG A 217 -15.28 1.00 -18.44
C ARG A 217 -15.22 2.50 -18.22
N TYR A 218 -14.15 3.14 -18.68
CA TYR A 218 -14.04 4.60 -18.66
C TYR A 218 -15.03 5.26 -19.63
N ALA A 219 -15.47 6.46 -19.31
CA ALA A 219 -16.28 7.24 -20.24
C ALA A 219 -15.37 7.80 -21.34
N LYS A 220 -15.71 7.53 -22.61
CA LYS A 220 -14.93 8.06 -23.72
C LYS A 220 -15.42 9.44 -24.09
N VAL A 221 -14.53 10.41 -24.04
CA VAL A 221 -14.87 11.82 -24.18
C VAL A 221 -13.92 12.52 -25.15
N ILE A 222 -14.40 13.63 -25.71
CA ILE A 222 -13.59 14.60 -26.44
C ILE A 222 -13.39 15.79 -25.53
N VAL A 223 -12.15 16.24 -25.38
CA VAL A 223 -11.80 17.37 -24.49
C VAL A 223 -11.40 18.61 -25.28
N SER A 224 -11.51 19.78 -24.68
CA SER A 224 -10.97 21.03 -25.22
C SER A 224 -9.46 21.12 -24.98
N ARG A 225 -8.78 21.70 -25.96
CA ARG A 225 -7.42 22.21 -25.82
C ARG A 225 -7.43 23.70 -26.13
N VAL A 226 -6.81 24.51 -25.28
CA VAL A 226 -6.61 25.92 -25.62
C VAL A 226 -5.42 25.97 -26.60
N PRO A 227 -5.58 26.57 -27.80
CA PRO A 227 -4.47 26.71 -28.73
C PRO A 227 -3.35 27.55 -28.11
N PRO A 228 -2.08 27.27 -28.45
CA PRO A 228 -0.98 28.10 -28.00
C PRO A 228 -1.20 29.54 -28.51
N PRO A 229 -0.79 30.56 -27.72
CA PRO A 229 -0.77 31.93 -28.21
C PRO A 229 -0.03 31.98 -29.56
N PRO A 230 -0.51 32.76 -30.54
CA PRO A 230 0.19 32.90 -31.81
C PRO A 230 1.64 33.31 -31.52
N GLU A 231 2.59 32.59 -32.12
CA GLU A 231 4.00 32.93 -32.02
C GLU A 231 4.19 34.39 -32.45
N PRO A 232 5.04 35.17 -31.77
CA PRO A 232 5.30 36.54 -32.20
C PRO A 232 5.76 36.48 -33.66
N GLU A 233 5.04 37.17 -34.54
CA GLU A 233 5.46 37.33 -35.94
C GLU A 233 6.94 37.75 -35.94
N PRO A 234 7.79 37.15 -36.81
CA PRO A 234 9.19 37.53 -36.86
C PRO A 234 9.23 39.05 -37.09
N GLU A 235 9.71 39.78 -36.08
CA GLU A 235 9.79 41.23 -36.15
C GLU A 235 10.55 41.61 -37.42
N VAL A 236 9.98 42.49 -38.24
CA VAL A 236 10.51 43.10 -39.49
C VAL A 236 11.91 43.76 -39.31
N LYS A 237 12.51 43.66 -38.12
CA LYS A 237 13.86 44.12 -37.78
C LYS A 237 14.93 43.47 -38.66
N ALA A 238 14.77 42.21 -39.07
CA ALA A 238 15.77 41.56 -39.92
C ALA A 238 15.85 42.19 -41.32
N GLU A 239 14.71 42.58 -41.91
CA GLU A 239 14.68 43.22 -43.23
C GLU A 239 15.18 44.67 -43.17
N LEU A 240 14.86 45.41 -42.10
CA LEU A 240 15.37 46.77 -41.88
C LEU A 240 16.87 46.80 -41.59
N GLU A 241 17.41 45.83 -40.85
CA GLU A 241 18.86 45.73 -40.60
C GLU A 241 19.64 45.32 -41.86
N GLU A 242 19.07 44.48 -42.73
CA GLU A 242 19.66 44.13 -44.03
C GLU A 242 19.62 45.31 -45.03
N GLU A 243 18.53 46.08 -45.09
CA GLU A 243 18.46 47.30 -45.93
C GLU A 243 19.48 48.35 -45.45
N ILE A 244 19.56 48.63 -44.14
CA ILE A 244 20.49 49.62 -43.58
C ILE A 244 21.96 49.17 -43.77
N THR A 245 22.27 47.87 -43.74
CA THR A 245 23.64 47.39 -43.99
C THR A 245 24.03 47.36 -45.46
N GLN A 246 23.07 47.20 -46.38
CA GLN A 246 23.32 47.32 -47.82
C GLN A 246 23.51 48.78 -48.24
N GLU A 247 22.68 49.69 -47.75
CA GLU A 247 22.75 51.12 -48.06
C GLU A 247 24.06 51.75 -47.53
N ASN A 248 24.50 51.35 -46.34
CA ASN A 248 25.80 51.79 -45.79
C ASN A 248 27.00 51.25 -46.61
N LYS A 249 26.95 50.00 -47.10
CA LYS A 249 28.02 49.43 -47.94
C LYS A 249 28.11 50.08 -49.32
N GLU A 250 26.99 50.43 -49.93
CA GLU A 250 27.00 51.17 -51.20
C GLU A 250 27.57 52.59 -51.01
N SER A 251 27.25 53.26 -49.90
CA SER A 251 27.80 54.58 -49.61
C SER A 251 29.33 54.56 -49.37
N GLU A 252 29.87 53.53 -48.71
CA GLU A 252 31.32 53.35 -48.53
C GLU A 252 32.05 52.95 -49.83
N ALA A 253 31.38 52.23 -50.74
CA ALA A 253 31.95 51.88 -52.04
C ALA A 253 32.12 53.12 -52.93
N ILE A 254 31.12 54.00 -52.96
CA ILE A 254 31.14 55.24 -53.75
C ILE A 254 32.19 56.23 -53.22
N SER A 255 32.41 56.31 -51.90
CA SER A 255 33.48 57.16 -51.35
C SER A 255 34.88 56.66 -51.75
N ASN A 256 35.08 55.34 -51.75
CA ASN A 256 36.37 54.71 -52.08
C ASN A 256 36.71 54.77 -53.58
N GLU A 257 35.72 54.75 -54.47
CA GLU A 257 35.93 54.95 -55.92
C GLU A 257 36.30 56.39 -56.26
N ASN A 258 35.63 57.37 -55.64
CA ASN A 258 35.95 58.79 -55.83
C ASN A 258 37.36 59.16 -55.33
N GLU A 259 37.87 58.49 -54.28
CA GLU A 259 39.25 58.67 -53.83
C GLU A 259 40.28 58.06 -54.81
N LYS A 260 39.95 56.95 -55.49
CA LYS A 260 40.83 56.31 -56.48
C LYS A 260 40.90 57.08 -57.80
N GLU A 261 39.80 57.63 -58.27
CA GLU A 261 39.80 58.46 -59.49
C GLU A 261 40.62 59.75 -59.29
N LYS A 262 40.53 60.35 -58.10
CA LYS A 262 41.32 61.54 -57.75
C LYS A 262 42.83 61.28 -57.69
N GLN A 263 43.25 60.04 -57.41
CA GLN A 263 44.67 59.63 -57.43
C GLN A 263 45.17 59.31 -58.84
N GLN A 264 44.31 58.80 -59.73
CA GLN A 264 44.69 58.51 -61.12
C GLN A 264 44.81 59.75 -62.00
N GLU A 265 44.01 60.80 -61.77
CA GLU A 265 44.18 62.08 -62.47
C GLU A 265 45.51 62.77 -62.10
N THR A 266 46.02 62.57 -60.88
CA THR A 266 47.31 63.13 -60.48
C THR A 266 48.52 62.43 -61.11
N GLU A 267 48.41 61.16 -61.51
CA GLU A 267 49.52 60.40 -62.13
C GLU A 267 49.60 60.55 -63.67
N LYS A 268 48.51 60.94 -64.35
CA LYS A 268 48.48 61.05 -65.83
C LYS A 268 49.04 62.36 -66.39
N ALA A 269 49.24 63.39 -65.56
CA ALA A 269 49.79 64.67 -66.01
C ALA A 269 51.32 64.64 -66.29
N ASP A 270 52.03 63.60 -65.85
CA ASP A 270 53.50 63.57 -65.85
C ASP A 270 54.16 62.79 -67.03
N LYS A 271 53.43 62.29 -68.04
CA LYS A 271 54.00 61.34 -69.04
C LYS A 271 53.81 61.58 -70.55
N GLU A 272 53.25 62.70 -71.03
CA GLU A 272 53.17 62.96 -72.49
C GLU A 272 54.22 63.95 -73.00
N THR A 273 55.40 63.45 -73.41
CA THR A 273 56.13 64.00 -74.57
C THR A 273 57.22 63.03 -75.03
N VAL A 274 57.07 62.47 -76.24
CA VAL A 274 58.10 62.17 -77.27
C VAL A 274 57.70 60.93 -78.10
N GLU A 275 57.18 61.17 -79.32
CA GLU A 275 57.26 60.37 -80.58
C GLU A 275 56.42 61.10 -81.66
N PRO A 276 56.46 60.84 -83.01
CA PRO A 276 56.69 59.53 -83.65
C PRO A 276 57.40 59.47 -85.04
N GLU A 277 57.88 58.25 -85.31
CA GLU A 277 57.81 57.36 -86.49
C GLU A 277 57.52 57.85 -87.93
N GLU A 278 58.24 57.25 -88.89
CA GLU A 278 57.90 57.16 -90.32
C GLU A 278 57.79 55.70 -90.81
N LYS A 279 56.72 55.46 -91.61
CA LYS A 279 56.59 54.64 -92.83
C LYS A 279 56.53 53.10 -92.79
N ASN A 280 55.36 52.61 -93.21
CA ASN A 280 55.07 51.27 -93.74
C ASN A 280 55.22 51.22 -95.28
N GLN A 281 55.83 50.14 -95.79
CA GLN A 281 55.16 49.14 -96.63
C GLN A 281 55.97 47.83 -96.64
#